data_AF-A0A7W6RVY3-F1
#
_entry.id   AF-A0A7W6RVY3-F1
#
_cell.length_a   1.000
_cell.length_b   1.000
_cell.length_c   1.000
_cell.angle_alpha   90.00
_cell.angle_beta   90.00
_cell.angle_gamma   90.00
#
_symmetry.space_group_name_H-M   'P 1'
#
loop_
_entity.id
_entity.type
_entity.pdbx_description
1 polymer ?
#
loop_
_entity_poly.entity_id
_entity_poly.type
_entity_poly.pdbx_seq_one_letter_code
_entity_poly.pdbx_strand_id
1 'polypeptide(L)'
;MTDRISQRMDQWAAELPDLDTVGMAILGRARWITIRARQDIEAVFHRYDLDTGEFDVLATLLRSGKPYLLRPTELYRSLMIVRWPDQPA
;
A
#
# COMPACT_ATOMS: atom_id res chain seq x y z
N MET A 1 -7.87 22.82 2.14
CA MET A 1 -6.87 22.09 2.94
C MET A 1 -5.57 22.10 2.15
N THR A 2 -4.53 22.76 2.65
CA THR A 2 -3.27 22.96 1.93
C THR A 2 -2.31 21.82 2.28
N ASP A 3 -1.89 21.05 1.27
CA ASP A 3 -0.90 20.00 1.44
C ASP A 3 0.20 20.10 0.35
N ARG A 4 1.19 19.20 0.41
CA ARG A 4 2.31 19.16 -0.55
C ARG A 4 1.86 18.92 -1.99
N ILE A 5 0.70 18.29 -2.19
CA ILE A 5 0.13 18.03 -3.51
C ILE A 5 -0.58 19.28 -4.02
N SER A 6 -1.29 20.03 -3.16
CA SER A 6 -1.84 21.35 -3.51
C SER A 6 -0.73 22.30 -3.99
N GLN A 7 0.42 22.35 -3.31
CA GLN A 7 1.56 23.16 -3.75
C GLN A 7 2.08 22.79 -5.14
N ARG A 8 2.04 21.50 -5.51
CA ARG A 8 2.43 21.04 -6.85
C ARG A 8 1.40 21.38 -7.91
N MET A 9 0.12 21.39 -7.54
CA MET A 9 -0.95 21.83 -8.44
C MET A 9 -0.78 23.32 -8.75
N ASP A 10 -0.46 24.14 -7.75
CA ASP A 10 -0.20 25.58 -7.94
C ASP A 10 1.01 25.81 -8.85
N GLN A 11 2.07 25.01 -8.71
CA GLN A 11 3.24 25.04 -9.60
C GLN A 11 2.86 24.69 -11.04
N TRP A 12 2.08 23.63 -11.26
CA TRP A 12 1.63 23.26 -12.60
C TRP A 12 0.69 24.28 -13.21
N ALA A 13 -0.17 24.91 -12.41
CA ALA A 13 -1.05 25.97 -12.88
C ALA A 13 -0.26 27.21 -13.38
N ALA A 14 0.93 27.45 -12.83
CA ALA A 14 1.81 28.53 -13.29
C ALA A 14 2.58 28.18 -14.58
N GLU A 15 3.10 26.94 -14.68
CA GLU A 15 3.96 26.52 -15.78
C GLU A 15 3.18 25.98 -17.00
N LEU A 16 2.09 25.26 -16.77
CA LEU A 16 1.28 24.62 -17.81
C LEU A 16 -0.22 24.65 -17.43
N PRO A 17 -0.90 25.79 -17.61
CA PRO A 17 -2.27 26.01 -17.12
C PRO A 17 -3.32 25.02 -17.66
N ASP A 18 -3.11 24.49 -18.86
CA ASP A 18 -4.04 23.55 -19.52
C ASP A 18 -3.88 22.09 -19.07
N LEU A 19 -2.89 21.80 -18.19
CA LEU A 19 -2.65 20.45 -17.70
C LEU A 19 -3.68 20.02 -16.67
N ASP A 20 -4.42 18.95 -16.96
CA ASP A 20 -5.26 18.29 -15.95
C ASP A 20 -4.41 17.57 -14.90
N THR A 21 -4.42 18.08 -13.67
CA THR A 21 -3.66 17.55 -12.53
C THR A 21 -4.47 16.64 -11.61
N VAL A 22 -5.74 16.34 -11.91
CA VAL A 22 -6.63 15.56 -11.03
C VAL A 22 -6.05 14.18 -10.73
N GLY A 23 -5.59 13.45 -11.75
CA GLY A 23 -5.00 12.12 -11.58
C GLY A 23 -3.72 12.15 -10.72
N MET A 24 -2.83 13.11 -10.98
CA MET A 24 -1.62 13.33 -10.17
C MET A 24 -1.98 13.65 -8.72
N ALA A 25 -3.02 14.45 -8.51
CA ALA A 25 -3.44 14.88 -7.19
C ALA A 25 -3.96 13.69 -6.35
N ILE A 26 -4.79 12.83 -6.94
CA ILE A 26 -5.34 11.65 -6.28
C ILE A 26 -4.23 10.64 -5.96
N LEU A 27 -3.45 10.24 -6.97
CA LEU A 27 -2.39 9.24 -6.80
C LEU A 27 -1.27 9.74 -5.88
N GLY A 28 -0.94 11.04 -5.97
CA GLY A 28 0.05 11.68 -5.11
C GLY A 28 -0.36 11.63 -3.64
N ARG A 29 -1.61 12.00 -3.32
CA ARG A 29 -2.12 11.93 -1.94
C ARG A 29 -2.19 10.49 -1.44
N ALA A 30 -2.73 9.57 -2.25
CA ALA A 30 -2.79 8.14 -1.90
C ALA A 30 -1.39 7.59 -1.57
N ARG A 31 -0.38 7.89 -2.42
CA ARG A 31 1.01 7.48 -2.18
C ARG A 31 1.54 8.02 -0.84
N TRP A 32 1.29 9.29 -0.53
CA TRP A 32 1.76 9.88 0.73
C TRP A 32 1.09 9.24 1.94
N ILE A 33 -0.21 8.97 1.87
CA ILE A 33 -0.95 8.26 2.92
C ILE A 33 -0.31 6.89 3.14
N THR A 34 -0.11 6.10 2.08
CA THR A 34 0.49 4.76 2.16
C THR A 34 1.90 4.81 2.78
N ILE A 35 2.77 5.72 2.33
CA ILE A 35 4.14 5.82 2.85
C ILE A 35 4.14 6.23 4.33
N ARG A 36 3.30 7.20 4.70
CA ARG A 36 3.25 7.72 6.08
C ARG A 36 2.69 6.68 7.05
N ALA A 37 1.62 5.99 6.66
CA ALA A 37 0.96 4.99 7.49
C ALA A 37 1.78 3.70 7.65
N ARG A 38 2.65 3.39 6.67
CA ARG A 38 3.44 2.15 6.67
C ARG A 38 4.23 1.93 7.95
N GLN A 39 4.96 2.95 8.42
CA GLN A 39 5.80 2.83 9.62
C GLN A 39 4.98 2.52 10.87
N ASP A 40 3.84 3.19 11.04
CA ASP A 40 2.95 2.98 12.18
C ASP A 40 2.30 1.59 12.12
N ILE A 41 1.92 1.13 10.93
CA ILE A 41 1.36 -0.21 10.69
C ILE A 41 2.40 -1.30 10.99
N GLU A 42 3.63 -1.17 10.47
CA GLU A 42 4.73 -2.11 10.72
C GLU A 42 5.07 -2.16 12.22
N ALA A 43 5.05 -1.02 12.91
CA ALA A 43 5.23 -0.98 14.37
C ALA A 43 4.14 -1.76 15.13
N VAL A 44 2.91 -1.81 14.62
CA VAL A 44 1.86 -2.67 15.21
C VAL A 44 2.21 -4.15 15.03
N PHE A 45 2.64 -4.58 13.85
CA PHE A 45 2.99 -5.97 13.58
C PHE A 45 4.17 -6.44 14.43
N HIS A 46 5.20 -5.60 14.56
CA HIS A 46 6.36 -5.90 15.40
C HIS A 46 6.05 -6.09 16.89
N ARG A 47 4.97 -5.48 17.41
CA ARG A 47 4.52 -5.77 18.80
C ARG A 47 4.08 -7.22 19.01
N TYR A 48 3.81 -7.94 17.93
CA TYR A 48 3.42 -9.35 17.91
C TYR A 48 4.48 -10.25 17.28
N ASP A 49 5.71 -9.75 17.09
CA ASP A 49 6.81 -10.49 16.45
C ASP A 49 6.49 -10.94 15.00
N LEU A 50 5.76 -10.08 14.27
CA LEU A 50 5.39 -10.31 12.87
C LEU A 50 6.03 -9.26 11.95
N ASP A 51 6.44 -9.69 10.76
CA ASP A 51 6.68 -8.81 9.62
C ASP A 51 5.42 -8.59 8.76
N THR A 52 5.55 -7.78 7.70
CA THR A 52 4.42 -7.47 6.80
C THR A 52 3.93 -8.68 6.01
N GLY A 53 4.84 -9.56 5.59
CA GLY A 53 4.51 -10.75 4.82
C GLY A 53 3.84 -11.82 5.68
N GLU A 54 4.35 -12.06 6.88
CA GLU A 54 3.75 -12.95 7.87
C GLU A 54 2.35 -12.47 8.27
N PHE A 55 2.19 -11.17 8.49
CA PHE A 55 0.87 -10.58 8.70
C PHE A 55 -0.06 -10.81 7.50
N ASP A 56 0.40 -10.60 6.26
CA ASP A 56 -0.45 -10.80 5.07
C ASP A 56 -0.90 -12.25 4.91
N VAL A 57 -0.04 -13.22 5.25
CA VAL A 57 -0.41 -14.64 5.29
C VAL A 57 -1.50 -14.89 6.33
N LEU A 58 -1.30 -14.45 7.57
CA LEU A 58 -2.27 -14.64 8.65
C LEU A 58 -3.60 -13.94 8.35
N ALA A 59 -3.55 -12.70 7.86
CA ALA A 59 -4.73 -11.93 7.46
C ALA A 59 -5.46 -12.59 6.28
N THR A 60 -4.74 -13.21 5.34
CA THR A 60 -5.34 -13.92 4.20
C THR A 60 -6.03 -15.20 4.64
N LEU A 61 -5.40 -16.01 5.49
CA LEU A 61 -6.02 -17.20 6.08
C LEU A 61 -7.23 -16.85 6.97
N LEU A 62 -7.15 -15.75 7.72
CA LEU A 62 -8.27 -15.29 8.53
C LEU A 62 -9.46 -14.85 7.65
N ARG A 63 -9.20 -14.09 6.58
CA ARG A 63 -10.23 -13.61 5.64
C ARG A 63 -10.82 -14.73 4.78
N SER A 64 -10.13 -15.87 4.61
CA SER A 64 -10.69 -17.04 3.92
C SER A 64 -11.76 -17.77 4.74
N GLY A 65 -11.95 -17.41 6.01
CA GLY A 65 -12.95 -18.01 6.90
C GLY A 65 -12.55 -19.42 7.37
N LYS A 66 -13.36 -20.00 8.28
CA LYS A 66 -13.12 -21.33 8.84
C LYS A 66 -13.07 -22.39 7.72
N PRO A 67 -12.12 -23.36 7.75
CA PRO A 67 -11.22 -23.69 8.85
C PRO A 67 -9.89 -22.88 8.90
N TYR A 68 -9.81 -21.74 8.21
CA TYR A 68 -8.61 -20.91 8.07
C TYR A 68 -7.48 -21.62 7.32
N LEU A 69 -7.86 -22.37 6.28
CA LEU A 69 -6.95 -23.16 5.47
C LEU A 69 -7.15 -22.82 3.99
N LEU A 70 -6.04 -22.66 3.29
CA LEU A 70 -5.98 -22.54 1.84
C LEU A 70 -4.90 -23.49 1.32
N ARG A 71 -5.09 -24.04 0.11
CA ARG A 71 -4.01 -24.74 -0.57
C ARG A 71 -2.90 -23.74 -0.92
N PRO A 72 -1.62 -24.15 -1.02
CA PRO A 72 -0.51 -23.24 -1.30
C PRO A 72 -0.73 -22.34 -2.53
N THR A 73 -1.34 -22.88 -3.59
CA THR A 73 -1.65 -22.12 -4.81
C THR A 73 -2.79 -21.11 -4.63
N GLU A 74 -3.76 -21.40 -3.77
CA GLU A 74 -4.87 -20.49 -3.44
C GLU A 74 -4.39 -19.37 -2.52
N LEU A 75 -3.54 -19.70 -1.54
CA LEU A 75 -2.87 -18.73 -0.68
C LEU A 75 -2.05 -17.75 -1.53
N TYR A 76 -1.17 -18.26 -2.39
CA TYR A 76 -0.32 -17.43 -3.24
C TYR A 76 -1.11 -16.44 -4.12
N ARG A 77 -2.27 -16.85 -4.66
CA ARG A 77 -3.14 -15.98 -5.48
C ARG A 77 -3.89 -14.93 -4.69
N SER A 78 -4.02 -15.10 -3.37
CA SER A 78 -4.86 -14.27 -2.50
C SER A 78 -4.06 -13.26 -1.67
N LEU A 79 -2.73 -13.43 -1.60
CA LEU A 79 -1.82 -12.50 -0.94
C LEU A 79 -1.80 -11.16 -1.70
N MET A 80 -1.70 -10.06 -0.94
CA MET A 80 -1.55 -8.71 -1.49
C MET A 80 -0.07 -8.29 -1.58
N ILE A 81 0.86 -9.24 -1.43
CA ILE A 81 2.28 -9.03 -1.62
C ILE A 81 2.58 -8.97 -3.11
N VAL A 82 3.10 -7.83 -3.58
CA VAL A 82 3.77 -7.76 -4.88
C VAL A 82 5.14 -8.41 -4.72
N ARG A 83 5.35 -9.57 -5.32
CA ARG A 83 6.71 -10.06 -5.56
C ARG A 83 7.38 -9.11 -6.54
N TRP A 84 8.34 -8.32 -6.08
CA TRP A 84 9.29 -7.64 -6.98
C TRP A 84 10.13 -8.73 -7.68
N PRO A 85 10.39 -8.64 -9.00
CA PRO A 85 10.94 -9.78 -9.76
C PRO A 85 12.27 -10.38 -9.26
N ASP A 86 13.01 -9.75 -8.33
CA ASP A 86 14.41 -10.09 -8.06
C ASP A 86 14.78 -10.47 -6.60
N GLN A 87 13.87 -11.07 -5.82
CA GLN A 87 14.29 -11.68 -4.53
C GLN A 87 14.29 -13.22 -4.61
N PRO A 88 15.45 -13.88 -4.39
CA PRO A 88 15.51 -15.33 -4.30
C PRO A 88 14.91 -15.82 -2.97
N ALA A 89 14.41 -17.07 -3.02
CA ALA A 89 13.73 -17.77 -1.93
C ALA A 89 14.63 -18.05 -0.71
#